data_AF-A0A2V9HXC8-F1
#
_entry.id   AF-A0A2V9HXC8-F1
#
_cell.length_a   1.000
_cell.length_b   1.000
_cell.length_c   1.000
_cell.angle_alpha   90.00
_cell.angle_beta   90.00
_cell.angle_gamma   90.00
#
_symmetry.space_group_name_H-M   'P 1'
#
loop_
_entity.id
_entity.type
_entity.pdbx_description
1 polymer ?
#
loop_
_entity_poly.entity_id
_entity_poly.type
_entity_poly.pdbx_seq_one_letter_code
_entity_poly.pdbx_strand_id
1 'polypeptide(L)'
;MPHANVVILTDESEFARLLTACWQAERQAPNITVLNSNSWREKDAADHDLVVVGPVRDGQITSVLQSLDPATAVILCVPANSQELGRLRTKYPRLVHIPLREDWAQTLLLVAGESLRRAKALQIARQAERNAARNENHATLGRYMLDMKHSVNNALTSMLGNAELLLLEPGQLSAQSLAQIKTMHSMALRINEVMQRFSSLASEMQEAENASQAETEETSTPTSRRR
;
A
#
# COMPACT_ATOMS: atom_id res chain seq x y z
N MET A 1 -4.55 -8.23 17.13
CA MET A 1 -5.63 -8.55 16.18
C MET A 1 -6.96 -7.80 16.41
N PRO A 2 -7.11 -6.76 17.26
CA PRO A 2 -8.44 -6.29 17.71
C PRO A 2 -9.33 -5.60 16.65
N HIS A 3 -8.91 -5.57 15.38
CA HIS A 3 -9.67 -4.98 14.27
C HIS A 3 -9.84 -5.92 13.08
N ALA A 4 -9.47 -7.20 13.24
CA ALA A 4 -9.69 -8.17 12.17
C ALA A 4 -11.18 -8.52 12.09
N ASN A 5 -11.75 -8.47 10.89
CA ASN A 5 -13.13 -8.86 10.64
C ASN A 5 -13.17 -10.31 10.15
N VAL A 6 -13.79 -11.18 10.94
CA VAL A 6 -13.94 -12.61 10.64
C VAL A 6 -15.41 -12.92 10.41
N VAL A 7 -15.71 -13.58 9.29
CA VAL A 7 -17.03 -14.18 9.06
C VAL A 7 -16.98 -15.67 9.28
N ILE A 8 -17.92 -16.18 10.08
CA ILE A 8 -18.23 -17.60 10.17
C ILE A 8 -19.48 -17.86 9.34
N LEU A 9 -19.34 -18.60 8.26
CA LEU A 9 -20.43 -19.00 7.39
C LEU A 9 -20.76 -20.47 7.61
N THR A 10 -21.91 -20.76 8.20
CA THR A 10 -22.34 -22.14 8.46
C THR A 10 -23.85 -22.24 8.61
N ASP A 11 -24.42 -23.38 8.24
CA ASP A 11 -25.82 -23.71 8.54
C ASP A 11 -25.97 -24.45 9.88
N GLU A 12 -24.85 -24.78 10.54
CA GLU A 12 -24.80 -25.52 11.79
C GLU A 12 -24.53 -24.58 12.98
N SER A 13 -25.55 -24.38 13.82
CA SER A 13 -25.47 -23.45 14.94
C SER A 13 -24.48 -23.87 16.03
N GLU A 14 -24.28 -25.18 16.21
CA GLU A 14 -23.31 -25.71 17.16
C GLU A 14 -21.87 -25.38 16.75
N PHE A 15 -21.54 -25.52 15.46
CA PHE A 15 -20.24 -25.14 14.90
C PHE A 15 -19.93 -23.67 15.18
N ALA A 16 -20.86 -22.76 14.83
CA ALA A 16 -20.68 -21.33 15.05
C ALA A 16 -20.51 -20.99 16.53
N ARG A 17 -21.31 -21.60 17.41
CA ARG A 17 -21.27 -21.36 18.85
C ARG A 17 -19.95 -21.81 19.46
N LEU A 18 -19.50 -23.03 19.14
CA LEU A 18 -18.23 -23.56 19.64
C LEU A 18 -17.05 -22.69 19.20
N LEU A 19 -16.99 -22.36 17.91
CA LEU A 19 -15.90 -21.58 17.36
C LEU A 19 -15.88 -20.14 17.93
N THR A 20 -17.04 -19.52 18.08
CA THR A 20 -17.14 -18.20 18.73
C THR A 20 -16.67 -18.26 20.18
N ALA A 21 -17.09 -19.28 20.95
CA ALA A 21 -16.66 -19.45 22.33
C ALA A 21 -15.13 -19.63 22.45
N CYS A 22 -14.54 -20.42 21.55
CA CYS A 22 -13.09 -20.60 21.51
C CYS A 22 -12.34 -19.29 21.24
N TRP A 23 -12.82 -18.45 20.31
CA TRP A 23 -12.18 -17.15 20.05
C TRP A 23 -12.37 -16.14 21.17
N GLN A 24 -13.50 -16.19 21.89
CA GLN A 24 -13.70 -15.32 23.05
C GLN A 24 -12.78 -15.67 24.23
N ALA A 25 -12.27 -16.91 24.28
CA ALA A 25 -11.27 -17.32 25.26
C ALA A 25 -9.85 -16.80 24.93
N GLU A 26 -9.61 -16.36 23.69
CA GLU A 26 -8.32 -15.79 23.27
C GLU A 26 -8.15 -14.37 23.79
N ARG A 27 -6.90 -13.99 24.12
CA ARG A 27 -6.59 -12.62 24.60
C ARG A 27 -6.88 -11.53 23.56
N GLN A 28 -6.92 -11.88 22.28
CA GLN A 28 -7.17 -10.97 21.18
C GLN A 28 -8.20 -11.56 20.22
N ALA A 29 -9.48 -11.44 20.58
CA ALA A 29 -10.58 -11.86 19.72
C ALA A 29 -10.75 -10.89 18.53
N PRO A 30 -10.99 -11.41 17.30
CA PRO A 30 -11.43 -10.60 16.17
C PRO A 30 -12.90 -10.16 16.33
N ASN A 31 -13.34 -9.25 15.46
CA ASN A 31 -14.77 -8.98 15.31
C ASN A 31 -15.41 -10.12 14.51
N ILE A 32 -16.33 -10.86 15.12
CA ILE A 32 -16.91 -12.07 14.55
C ILE A 32 -18.34 -11.78 14.09
N THR A 33 -18.61 -12.03 12.82
CA THR A 33 -19.96 -12.03 12.25
C THR A 33 -20.33 -13.46 11.86
N VAL A 34 -21.48 -13.95 12.31
CA VAL A 34 -21.98 -15.29 11.97
C VAL A 34 -23.09 -15.15 10.93
N LEU A 35 -22.94 -15.84 9.80
CA LEU A 35 -23.92 -15.87 8.71
C LEU A 35 -24.28 -17.32 8.39
N ASN A 36 -25.53 -17.53 7.98
CA ASN A 36 -25.95 -18.78 7.35
C ASN A 36 -25.70 -18.72 5.84
N SER A 37 -25.77 -19.87 5.15
CA SER A 37 -25.51 -19.91 3.71
C SER A 37 -26.52 -19.09 2.90
N ASN A 38 -27.76 -18.93 3.40
CA ASN A 38 -28.86 -18.26 2.70
C ASN A 38 -28.79 -16.73 2.81
N SER A 39 -28.10 -16.22 3.83
CA SER A 39 -27.93 -14.79 4.10
C SER A 39 -26.70 -14.21 3.42
N TRP A 40 -25.79 -15.05 2.91
CA TRP A 40 -24.58 -14.62 2.23
C TRP A 40 -24.88 -13.89 0.93
N ARG A 41 -24.38 -12.67 0.80
CA ARG A 41 -24.43 -11.88 -0.43
C ARG A 41 -23.03 -11.47 -0.85
N GLU A 42 -22.82 -11.26 -2.14
CA GLU A 42 -21.54 -10.81 -2.70
C GLU A 42 -21.04 -9.49 -2.07
N LYS A 43 -21.95 -8.63 -1.61
CA LYS A 43 -21.59 -7.39 -0.89
C LYS A 43 -20.98 -7.64 0.49
N ASP A 44 -21.27 -8.78 1.09
CA ASP A 44 -20.70 -9.17 2.38
C ASP A 44 -19.24 -9.65 2.21
N ALA A 45 -18.76 -9.92 1.00
CA ALA A 45 -17.40 -10.40 0.76
C ALA A 45 -16.29 -9.34 0.95
N ALA A 46 -16.63 -8.04 0.84
CA ALA A 46 -15.65 -6.99 0.60
C ALA A 46 -14.98 -6.40 1.86
N ASP A 47 -15.37 -6.83 3.06
CA ASP A 47 -14.93 -6.20 4.32
C ASP A 47 -14.37 -7.19 5.36
N HIS A 48 -13.94 -8.37 4.91
CA HIS A 48 -13.52 -9.46 5.78
C HIS A 48 -12.09 -9.90 5.51
N ASP A 49 -11.29 -9.96 6.58
CA ASP A 49 -9.90 -10.41 6.54
C ASP A 49 -9.81 -11.94 6.44
N LEU A 50 -10.82 -12.63 6.96
CA LEU A 50 -10.90 -14.09 6.99
C LEU A 50 -12.36 -14.56 6.92
N VAL A 51 -12.60 -15.54 6.07
CA VAL A 51 -13.88 -16.25 5.98
C VAL A 51 -13.69 -17.70 6.40
N VAL A 52 -14.43 -18.12 7.43
CA VAL A 52 -14.47 -19.51 7.87
C VAL A 52 -15.78 -20.14 7.42
N VAL A 53 -15.67 -21.09 6.50
CA VAL A 53 -16.81 -21.83 5.95
C VAL A 53 -16.93 -23.15 6.70
N GLY A 54 -17.95 -23.29 7.54
CA GLY A 54 -18.31 -24.53 8.21
C GLY A 54 -19.18 -25.44 7.34
N PRO A 55 -19.82 -26.46 7.94
CA PRO A 55 -20.85 -27.24 7.28
C PRO A 55 -21.97 -26.34 6.74
N VAL A 56 -22.26 -26.48 5.45
CA VAL A 56 -23.33 -25.80 4.72
C VAL A 56 -23.98 -26.76 3.75
N ARG A 57 -25.20 -26.46 3.30
CA ARG A 57 -25.91 -27.27 2.30
C ARG A 57 -25.12 -27.41 0.99
N ASP A 58 -25.26 -28.56 0.34
CA ASP A 58 -24.58 -28.89 -0.91
C ASP A 58 -24.75 -27.78 -1.98
N GLY A 59 -23.65 -27.46 -2.66
CA GLY A 59 -23.61 -26.43 -3.72
C GLY A 59 -23.35 -24.99 -3.25
N GLN A 60 -23.51 -24.68 -1.96
CA GLN A 60 -23.32 -23.31 -1.46
C GLN A 60 -21.84 -22.92 -1.31
N ILE A 61 -20.95 -23.88 -1.02
CA ILE A 61 -19.50 -23.63 -0.86
C ILE A 61 -18.92 -22.97 -2.12
N THR A 62 -19.24 -23.52 -3.28
CA THR A 62 -18.72 -23.00 -4.55
C THR A 62 -19.26 -21.59 -4.85
N SER A 63 -20.52 -21.32 -4.53
CA SER A 63 -21.13 -19.99 -4.68
C SER A 63 -20.42 -18.95 -3.80
N VAL A 64 -20.21 -19.28 -2.53
CA VAL A 64 -19.49 -18.42 -1.58
C VAL A 64 -18.08 -18.14 -2.08
N LEU A 65 -17.32 -19.18 -2.43
CA LEU A 65 -15.95 -19.02 -2.93
C LEU A 65 -15.88 -18.21 -4.23
N GLN A 66 -16.88 -18.28 -5.11
CA GLN A 66 -16.93 -17.47 -6.34
C GLN A 66 -17.14 -15.98 -6.07
N SER A 67 -17.87 -15.64 -5.01
CA SER A 67 -18.11 -14.24 -4.63
C SER A 67 -16.95 -13.59 -3.85
N LEU A 68 -15.96 -14.38 -3.40
CA LEU A 68 -14.82 -13.88 -2.62
C LEU A 68 -13.69 -13.39 -3.53
N ASP A 69 -13.03 -12.31 -3.12
CA ASP A 69 -11.77 -11.90 -3.73
C ASP A 69 -10.75 -13.05 -3.58
N PRO A 70 -10.04 -13.46 -4.66
CA PRO A 70 -8.94 -14.43 -4.58
C PRO A 70 -7.86 -14.11 -3.52
N ALA A 71 -7.76 -12.85 -3.09
CA ALA A 71 -6.87 -12.41 -2.03
C ALA A 71 -7.43 -12.66 -0.61
N THR A 72 -8.72 -12.88 -0.42
CA THR A 72 -9.31 -13.14 0.90
C THR A 72 -8.83 -14.49 1.44
N ALA A 73 -8.46 -14.54 2.72
CA ALA A 73 -8.10 -15.79 3.37
C ALA A 73 -9.39 -16.59 3.64
N VAL A 74 -9.41 -17.87 3.27
CA VAL A 74 -10.58 -18.74 3.48
C VAL A 74 -10.17 -20.02 4.17
N ILE A 75 -10.88 -20.37 5.24
CA ILE A 75 -10.73 -21.64 5.93
C ILE A 75 -12.01 -22.45 5.72
N LEU A 76 -11.89 -23.61 5.07
CA LEU A 76 -12.98 -24.52 4.82
C LEU A 76 -12.95 -25.67 5.83
N CYS A 77 -14.01 -25.79 6.62
CA CYS A 77 -14.21 -26.79 7.66
C CYS A 77 -15.32 -27.76 7.24
N VAL A 78 -14.96 -28.72 6.40
CA VAL A 78 -15.88 -29.75 5.88
C VAL A 78 -15.24 -31.13 5.99
N PRO A 79 -16.04 -32.22 6.04
CA PRO A 79 -15.53 -33.58 5.96
C PRO A 79 -14.62 -33.75 4.74
N ALA A 80 -13.55 -34.53 4.87
CA ALA A 80 -12.54 -34.65 3.83
C ALA A 80 -13.09 -35.40 2.60
N ASN A 81 -13.51 -34.66 1.56
CA ASN A 81 -13.67 -35.20 0.21
C ASN A 81 -12.49 -34.75 -0.67
N SER A 82 -11.58 -35.68 -0.97
CA SER A 82 -10.27 -35.37 -1.56
C SER A 82 -10.32 -34.79 -2.98
N GLN A 83 -11.32 -35.16 -3.78
CA GLN A 83 -11.36 -34.80 -5.21
C GLN A 83 -11.88 -33.38 -5.45
N GLU A 84 -12.89 -32.96 -4.70
CA GLU A 84 -13.46 -31.61 -4.77
C GLU A 84 -12.49 -30.57 -4.19
N LEU A 85 -11.84 -30.92 -3.09
CA LEU A 85 -10.88 -30.06 -2.41
C LEU A 85 -9.64 -29.73 -3.27
N GLY A 86 -9.16 -30.71 -4.05
CA GLY A 86 -8.07 -30.51 -5.00
C GLY A 86 -8.41 -29.45 -6.05
N ARG A 87 -9.62 -29.52 -6.64
CA ARG A 87 -10.10 -28.54 -7.63
C ARG A 87 -10.24 -27.14 -7.02
N LEU A 88 -10.77 -27.06 -5.79
CA LEU A 88 -10.93 -25.78 -5.09
C LEU A 88 -9.58 -25.14 -4.76
N ARG A 89 -8.57 -25.92 -4.33
CA ARG A 89 -7.22 -25.39 -4.04
C ARG A 89 -6.52 -24.81 -5.27
N THR A 90 -6.70 -25.42 -6.45
CA THR A 90 -6.15 -24.87 -7.70
C THR A 90 -6.77 -23.52 -8.05
N LYS A 91 -8.07 -23.36 -7.79
CA LYS A 91 -8.81 -22.13 -8.11
C LYS A 91 -8.63 -21.04 -7.04
N TYR A 92 -8.46 -21.44 -5.77
CA TYR A 92 -8.36 -20.56 -4.61
C TYR A 92 -7.07 -20.86 -3.83
N PRO A 93 -5.93 -20.26 -4.20
CA PRO A 93 -4.62 -20.59 -3.61
C PRO A 93 -4.50 -20.23 -2.12
N ARG A 94 -5.39 -19.38 -1.60
CA ARG A 94 -5.46 -18.99 -0.17
C ARG A 94 -6.46 -19.82 0.63
N LEU A 95 -7.06 -20.84 0.02
CA LEU A 95 -7.97 -21.77 0.69
C LEU A 95 -7.19 -22.76 1.56
N VAL A 96 -7.43 -22.70 2.86
CA VAL A 96 -6.96 -23.70 3.80
C VAL A 96 -8.13 -24.61 4.15
N HIS A 97 -7.89 -25.93 4.18
CA HIS A 97 -8.90 -26.90 4.58
C HIS A 97 -8.54 -27.48 5.93
N ILE A 98 -9.52 -27.54 6.82
CA ILE A 98 -9.42 -28.15 8.15
C ILE A 98 -10.50 -29.22 8.23
N PRO A 99 -10.15 -30.51 8.28
CA PRO A 99 -11.15 -31.55 8.43
C PRO A 99 -11.79 -31.49 9.84
N LEU A 100 -13.11 -31.66 9.90
CA LEU A 100 -13.86 -31.74 11.17
C LEU A 100 -13.59 -33.09 11.87
N ARG A 101 -12.44 -33.18 12.54
CA ARG A 101 -11.99 -34.32 13.36
C ARG A 101 -11.81 -33.85 14.81
N GLU A 102 -11.33 -34.72 15.69
CA GLU A 102 -10.93 -34.31 17.05
C GLU A 102 -10.00 -33.09 17.02
N ASP A 103 -10.18 -32.17 17.96
CA ASP A 103 -9.43 -30.91 18.10
C ASP A 103 -9.45 -29.97 16.88
N TRP A 104 -10.45 -30.10 15.99
CA TRP A 104 -10.61 -29.21 14.83
C TRP A 104 -10.64 -27.73 15.23
N ALA A 105 -11.27 -27.41 16.37
CA ALA A 105 -11.42 -26.04 16.84
C ALA A 105 -10.05 -25.41 17.15
N GLN A 106 -9.20 -26.09 17.91
CA GLN A 106 -7.85 -25.61 18.26
C GLN A 106 -6.98 -25.42 17.01
N THR A 107 -7.03 -26.39 16.10
CA THR A 107 -6.32 -26.30 14.82
C THR A 107 -6.80 -25.09 14.01
N LEU A 108 -8.11 -24.87 13.98
CA LEU A 108 -8.72 -23.72 13.32
C LEU A 108 -8.26 -22.40 13.92
N LEU A 109 -8.25 -22.25 15.25
CA LEU A 109 -7.76 -21.02 15.90
C LEU A 109 -6.32 -20.70 15.50
N LEU A 110 -5.43 -21.70 15.51
CA LEU A 110 -4.02 -21.53 15.13
C LEU A 110 -3.89 -21.09 13.67
N VAL A 111 -4.56 -21.80 12.77
CA VAL A 111 -4.54 -21.50 11.34
C VAL A 111 -5.17 -20.14 11.03
N ALA A 112 -6.26 -19.79 11.70
CA ALA A 112 -6.92 -18.50 11.56
C ALA A 112 -6.01 -17.36 12.03
N GLY A 113 -5.38 -17.50 13.19
CA GLY A 113 -4.43 -16.51 13.71
C GLY A 113 -3.27 -16.26 12.75
N GLU A 114 -2.74 -17.32 12.14
CA GLU A 114 -1.68 -17.20 11.13
C GLU A 114 -2.18 -16.62 9.81
N SER A 115 -3.37 -17.00 9.38
CA SER A 115 -4.00 -16.47 8.16
C SER A 115 -4.24 -14.96 8.27
N LEU A 116 -4.70 -14.50 9.44
CA LEU A 116 -4.88 -13.07 9.74
C LEU A 116 -3.55 -12.32 9.80
N ARG A 117 -2.51 -12.88 10.42
CA ARG A 117 -1.16 -12.27 10.43
C ARG A 117 -0.63 -12.10 9.02
N ARG A 118 -0.76 -13.15 8.20
CA ARG A 118 -0.34 -13.13 6.80
C ARG A 118 -1.11 -12.11 5.97
N ALA A 119 -2.44 -12.05 6.12
CA ALA A 119 -3.28 -11.09 5.43
C ALA A 119 -2.85 -9.65 5.75
N LYS A 120 -2.65 -9.35 7.04
CA LYS A 120 -2.19 -8.02 7.49
C LYS A 120 -0.79 -7.69 6.99
N ALA A 121 0.16 -8.63 7.05
CA ALA A 121 1.51 -8.42 6.54
C ALA A 121 1.52 -8.09 5.04
N LEU A 122 0.70 -8.80 4.25
CA LEU A 122 0.55 -8.54 2.82
C LEU A 122 -0.11 -7.18 2.53
N GLN A 123 -1.08 -6.77 3.33
CA GLN A 123 -1.69 -5.44 3.20
C GLN A 123 -0.67 -4.33 3.45
N ILE A 124 0.14 -4.46 4.52
CA ILE A 124 1.20 -3.51 4.84
C ILE A 124 2.24 -3.46 3.71
N ALA A 125 2.68 -4.62 3.22
CA ALA A 125 3.64 -4.71 2.13
C ALA A 125 3.12 -4.01 0.85
N ARG A 126 1.88 -4.30 0.44
CA ARG A 126 1.25 -3.64 -0.72
C ARG A 126 1.13 -2.13 -0.54
N GLN A 127 0.83 -1.67 0.68
CA GLN A 127 0.75 -0.24 0.96
C GLN A 127 2.14 0.41 0.90
N ALA A 128 3.17 -0.25 1.42
CA ALA A 128 4.55 0.19 1.32
C ALA A 128 5.02 0.26 -0.13
N GLU A 129 4.72 -0.76 -0.95
CA GLU A 129 5.02 -0.76 -2.39
C GLU A 129 4.36 0.41 -3.13
N ARG A 130 3.07 0.68 -2.86
CA ARG A 130 2.37 1.83 -3.46
C ARG A 130 2.99 3.16 -3.07
N ASN A 131 3.40 3.31 -1.81
CA ASN A 131 4.06 4.51 -1.33
C ASN A 131 5.46 4.64 -1.94
N ALA A 132 6.21 3.56 -2.04
CA ALA A 132 7.53 3.53 -2.69
C ALA A 132 7.43 3.93 -4.16
N ALA A 133 6.47 3.38 -4.92
CA ALA A 133 6.25 3.76 -6.32
C ALA A 133 5.88 5.24 -6.48
N ARG A 134 5.12 5.82 -5.55
CA ARG A 134 4.84 7.27 -5.55
C ARG A 134 6.10 8.09 -5.27
N ASN A 135 6.91 7.67 -4.32
CA ASN A 135 8.16 8.35 -3.99
C ASN A 135 9.17 8.26 -5.14
N GLU A 136 9.25 7.12 -5.83
CA GLU A 136 10.09 6.93 -7.01
C GLU A 136 9.71 7.90 -8.15
N ASN A 137 8.42 8.11 -8.39
CA ASN A 137 7.95 9.10 -9.35
C ASN A 137 8.38 10.53 -8.96
N HIS A 138 8.27 10.89 -7.68
CA HIS A 138 8.73 12.20 -7.20
C HIS A 138 10.26 12.36 -7.32
N ALA A 139 11.02 11.31 -7.03
CA ALA A 139 12.48 11.31 -7.20
C ALA A 139 12.87 11.46 -8.67
N THR A 140 12.15 10.80 -9.59
CA THR A 140 12.36 10.92 -11.04
C THR A 140 12.11 12.34 -11.53
N LEU A 141 11.02 12.98 -11.08
CA LEU A 141 10.74 14.39 -11.40
C LEU A 141 11.83 15.32 -10.86
N GLY A 142 12.26 15.10 -9.62
CA GLY A 142 13.36 15.87 -9.02
C GLY A 142 14.67 15.74 -9.82
N ARG A 143 15.01 14.52 -10.25
CA ARG A 143 16.18 14.25 -11.11
C ARG A 143 16.07 15.01 -12.42
N TYR A 144 14.93 14.93 -13.10
CA TYR A 144 14.71 15.65 -14.36
C TYR A 144 14.83 17.18 -14.18
N MET A 145 14.32 17.73 -13.08
CA MET A 145 14.46 19.16 -12.78
C MET A 145 15.92 19.58 -12.58
N LEU A 146 16.72 18.74 -11.91
CA LEU A 146 18.16 18.98 -11.74
C LEU A 146 18.90 18.92 -13.08
N ASP A 147 18.59 17.93 -13.91
CA ASP A 147 19.19 17.79 -15.24
C ASP A 147 18.83 18.98 -16.14
N MET A 148 17.59 19.47 -16.04
CA MET A 148 17.09 20.60 -16.85
C MET A 148 17.61 21.97 -16.38
N LYS A 149 18.23 22.06 -15.19
CA LYS A 149 18.72 23.31 -14.59
C LYS A 149 19.57 24.14 -15.54
N HIS A 150 20.57 23.52 -16.17
CA HIS A 150 21.47 24.24 -17.08
C HIS A 150 20.72 24.79 -18.30
N SER A 151 19.82 24.01 -18.88
CA SER A 151 19.03 24.44 -20.02
C SER A 151 18.10 25.62 -19.67
N VAL A 152 17.45 25.56 -18.51
CA VAL A 152 16.58 26.66 -18.04
C VAL A 152 17.40 27.91 -17.77
N ASN A 153 18.52 27.80 -17.05
CA ASN A 153 19.37 28.94 -16.76
C ASN A 153 19.89 29.60 -18.04
N ASN A 154 20.34 28.82 -19.03
CA ASN A 154 20.79 29.36 -20.31
C ASN A 154 19.69 30.11 -21.05
N ALA A 155 18.47 29.56 -21.08
CA ALA A 155 17.31 30.23 -21.69
C ALA A 155 16.95 31.54 -20.97
N LEU A 156 16.99 31.56 -19.64
CA LEU A 156 16.72 32.75 -18.84
C LEU A 156 17.80 33.83 -19.03
N THR A 157 19.08 33.45 -19.03
CA THR A 157 20.18 34.38 -19.29
C THR A 157 20.05 35.02 -20.67
N SER A 158 19.72 34.24 -21.70
CA SER A 158 19.48 34.76 -23.05
C SER A 158 18.27 35.70 -23.10
N MET A 159 17.16 35.34 -22.44
CA MET A 159 15.96 36.17 -22.38
C MET A 159 16.21 37.50 -21.66
N LEU A 160 16.91 37.47 -20.52
CA LEU A 160 17.28 38.66 -19.76
C LEU A 160 18.21 39.57 -20.57
N GLY A 161 19.27 39.00 -21.17
CA GLY A 161 20.21 39.77 -21.99
C GLY A 161 19.54 40.43 -23.19
N ASN A 162 18.67 39.71 -23.91
CA ASN A 162 17.92 40.28 -25.03
C ASN A 162 16.94 41.37 -24.57
N ALA A 163 16.27 41.19 -23.43
CA ALA A 163 15.39 42.20 -22.86
C ALA A 163 16.18 43.47 -22.48
N GLU A 164 17.37 43.31 -21.87
CA GLU A 164 18.25 44.43 -21.52
C GLU A 164 18.74 45.19 -22.75
N LEU A 165 19.16 44.49 -23.81
CA LEU A 165 19.56 45.12 -25.07
C LEU A 165 18.42 45.94 -25.70
N LEU A 166 17.20 45.38 -25.74
CA LEU A 166 16.03 46.10 -26.27
C LEU A 166 15.65 47.32 -25.42
N LEU A 167 15.94 47.30 -24.11
CA LEU A 167 15.71 48.43 -23.21
C LEU A 167 16.78 49.52 -23.34
N LEU A 168 17.96 49.21 -23.87
CA LEU A 168 19.07 50.14 -24.06
C LEU A 168 18.97 51.00 -25.34
N GLU A 169 18.04 50.68 -26.26
CA GLU A 169 17.81 51.47 -27.47
C GLU A 169 16.61 52.43 -27.34
N PRO A 170 16.83 53.70 -26.92
CA PRO A 170 15.74 54.66 -26.76
C PRO A 170 15.11 55.05 -28.10
N GLY A 171 13.77 55.01 -28.17
CA GLY A 171 12.98 55.57 -29.27
C GLY A 171 12.48 54.58 -30.33
N GLN A 172 12.91 53.32 -30.31
CA GLN A 172 12.46 52.32 -31.31
C GLN A 172 11.19 51.56 -30.88
N LEU A 173 10.89 51.49 -29.59
CA LEU A 173 9.81 50.66 -29.05
C LEU A 173 8.66 51.53 -28.53
N SER A 174 7.42 51.06 -28.76
CA SER A 174 6.23 51.69 -28.18
C SER A 174 6.22 51.54 -26.66
N ALA A 175 5.54 52.45 -25.96
CA ALA A 175 5.39 52.40 -24.49
C ALA A 175 4.80 51.05 -24.01
N GLN A 176 3.90 50.46 -24.79
CA GLN A 176 3.32 49.13 -24.52
C GLN A 176 4.36 48.01 -24.65
N SER A 177 5.19 48.04 -25.70
CA SER A 177 6.24 47.04 -25.90
C SER A 177 7.30 47.12 -24.80
N LEU A 178 7.65 48.33 -24.39
CA LEU A 178 8.53 48.62 -23.26
C LEU A 178 8.00 48.04 -21.94
N ALA A 179 6.70 48.19 -21.68
CA ALA A 179 6.06 47.60 -20.51
C ALA A 179 6.10 46.07 -20.54
N GLN A 180 5.82 45.45 -21.70
CA GLN A 180 5.85 43.99 -21.88
C GLN A 180 7.26 43.41 -21.67
N ILE A 181 8.29 44.04 -22.22
CA ILE A 181 9.69 43.60 -22.05
C ILE A 181 10.10 43.66 -20.56
N LYS A 182 9.71 44.70 -19.83
CA LYS A 182 9.94 44.79 -18.38
C LYS A 182 9.22 43.67 -17.61
N THR A 183 8.00 43.32 -18.00
CA THR A 183 7.28 42.19 -17.40
C THR A 183 8.00 40.87 -17.67
N MET A 184 8.44 40.61 -18.90
CA MET A 184 9.20 39.40 -19.26
C MET A 184 10.51 39.30 -18.47
N HIS A 185 11.24 40.40 -18.33
CA HIS A 185 12.46 40.48 -17.52
C HIS A 185 12.18 40.13 -16.05
N SER A 186 11.14 40.71 -15.45
CA SER A 186 10.74 40.39 -14.07
C SER A 186 10.31 38.92 -13.90
N MET A 187 9.57 38.37 -14.86
CA MET A 187 9.18 36.95 -14.83
C MET A 187 10.39 36.02 -14.95
N ALA A 188 11.36 36.35 -15.80
CA ALA A 188 12.58 35.55 -15.96
C ALA A 188 13.43 35.53 -14.67
N LEU A 189 13.58 36.66 -13.99
CA LEU A 189 14.23 36.72 -12.67
C LEU A 189 13.51 35.85 -11.63
N ARG A 190 12.17 35.92 -11.60
CA ARG A 190 11.36 35.10 -10.68
C ARG A 190 11.52 33.60 -10.94
N ILE A 191 11.62 33.16 -12.19
CA ILE A 191 11.87 31.75 -12.52
C ILE A 191 13.29 31.35 -12.06
N ASN A 192 14.28 32.22 -12.25
CA ASN A 192 15.66 31.96 -11.79
C ASN A 192 15.73 31.76 -10.27
N GLU A 193 15.05 32.60 -9.49
CA GLU A 193 14.95 32.44 -8.03
C GLU A 193 14.29 31.12 -7.63
N VAL A 194 13.22 30.73 -8.30
CA VAL A 194 12.54 29.44 -8.05
C VAL A 194 13.48 28.26 -8.32
N MET A 195 14.26 28.30 -9.41
CA MET A 195 15.25 27.27 -9.72
C MET A 195 16.40 27.19 -8.71
N GLN A 196 16.81 28.34 -8.15
CA GLN A 196 17.80 28.38 -7.08
C GLN A 196 17.28 27.73 -5.80
N ARG A 197 16.02 28.00 -5.42
CA ARG A 197 15.39 27.35 -4.25
C ARG A 197 15.32 25.83 -4.41
N PHE A 198 14.95 25.35 -5.60
CA PHE A 198 14.98 23.91 -5.88
C PHE A 198 16.38 23.30 -5.78
N SER A 199 17.41 24.02 -6.24
CA SER A 199 18.81 23.57 -6.11
C SER A 199 19.26 23.49 -4.65
N SER A 200 18.88 24.47 -3.83
CA SER A 200 19.19 24.48 -2.40
C SER A 200 18.54 23.31 -1.68
N LEU A 201 17.25 23.06 -1.96
CA LEU A 201 16.52 21.94 -1.36
C LEU A 201 17.13 20.59 -1.75
N ALA A 202 17.56 20.44 -3.00
CA ALA A 202 18.22 19.22 -3.45
C ALA A 202 19.55 18.97 -2.73
N SER A 203 20.34 20.02 -2.46
CA SER A 203 21.59 19.90 -1.69
C SER A 203 21.32 19.48 -0.25
N GLU A 204 20.35 20.13 0.41
CA GLU A 204 19.96 19.82 1.79
C GLU A 204 19.45 18.37 1.92
N MET A 205 18.66 17.90 0.95
CA MET A 205 18.21 16.51 0.91
C MET A 205 19.37 15.51 0.78
N GLN A 206 20.36 15.80 -0.07
CA GLN A 206 21.54 14.94 -0.24
C GLN A 206 22.40 14.88 1.03
N GLU A 207 22.56 16.01 1.71
CA GLU A 207 23.29 16.09 2.99
C GLU A 207 22.57 15.30 4.09
N ALA A 208 21.24 15.43 4.18
CA ALA A 208 20.43 14.67 5.12
C ALA A 208 20.49 13.15 4.85
N GLU A 209 20.51 12.74 3.59
CA GLU A 209 20.65 11.33 3.21
C GLU A 209 22.03 10.77 3.60
N ASN A 210 23.11 11.52 3.32
CA ASN A 210 24.47 11.12 3.68
C ASN A 210 24.66 11.02 5.21
N ALA A 211 24.05 11.93 5.99
CA ALA A 211 24.11 11.89 7.44
C ALA A 211 23.36 10.66 8.02
N SER A 212 22.17 10.35 7.48
CA SER A 212 21.38 9.17 7.88
C SER A 212 22.10 7.84 7.59
N GLN A 213 22.82 7.77 6.46
CA GLN A 213 23.62 6.58 6.11
C GLN A 213 24.81 6.40 7.08
N ALA A 214 25.49 7.48 7.46
CA ALA A 214 26.59 7.44 8.42
C ALA A 214 26.13 6.95 9.82
N GLU A 215 24.97 7.39 10.31
CA GLU A 215 24.40 6.93 11.59
C GLU A 215 24.03 5.43 11.58
N THR A 216 23.62 4.91 10.42
CA THR A 216 23.27 3.50 10.25
C THR A 216 24.52 2.60 10.16
N GLU A 217 25.64 3.12 9.64
CA GLU A 217 26.94 2.43 9.62
C GLU A 217 27.63 2.42 11.00
N GLU A 218 27.49 3.50 11.79
CA GLU A 218 28.01 3.57 13.15
C GLU A 218 27.29 2.62 14.12
N THR A 219 26.01 2.35 13.91
CA THR A 219 25.24 1.39 14.74
C THR A 219 25.42 -0.07 14.33
N SER A 220 25.91 -0.34 13.11
CA SER A 220 26.15 -1.70 12.59
C SER A 220 27.59 -2.18 12.71
N THR A 221 28.53 -1.33 13.16
CA THR A 221 29.88 -1.75 13.52
C THR A 221 29.87 -2.44 14.89
N PRO A 222 30.08 -3.76 14.99
CA PRO A 222 30.12 -4.42 16.29
C PRO A 222 31.35 -3.92 17.02
N THR A 223 31.15 -3.51 18.27
CA THR A 223 32.18 -3.07 19.22
C THR A 223 33.10 -4.26 19.55
N SER A 224 33.90 -4.70 18.59
CA SER A 224 34.96 -5.67 18.82
C SER A 224 36.16 -4.93 19.39
N ARG A 225 36.23 -4.93 20.73
CA ARG A 225 37.42 -4.82 21.61
C ARG A 225 37.11 -3.97 22.83
N ARG A 226 37.05 -4.60 24.01
CA ARG A 226 38.21 -4.61 24.94
C ARG A 226 37.90 -5.39 26.23
N ARG A 227 38.83 -6.32 26.49
CA ARG A 227 39.23 -6.97 27.76
C ARG A 227 38.29 -8.00 28.37
#